data_AF-A0A3S3SRR5-F1
#
_entry.id   AF-A0A3S3SRR5-F1
#
_cell.length_a   1.000
_cell.length_b   1.000
_cell.length_c   1.000
_cell.angle_alpha   90.00
_cell.angle_beta   90.00
_cell.angle_gamma   90.00
#
_symmetry.space_group_name_H-M   'P 1'
#
loop_
_entity.id
_entity.type
_entity.pdbx_description
1 polymer ?
#
loop_
_entity_poly.entity_id
_entity_poly.type
_entity_poly.pdbx_seq_one_letter_code
_entity_poly.pdbx_strand_id
1 'polypeptide(L)' 'MPNTNGILGRKVGMTRVYNEMGRSISVTVIEAGPCKVLQKKTVGKEGYNAIQVGFFGKKRVQI' A
#
# COMPACT_ATOMS: atom_id res chain seq x y z
N MET A 1 -12.25 -5.35 11.78
CA MET A 1 -11.10 -4.64 11.15
C MET A 1 -11.29 -3.15 11.39
N PRO A 2 -10.23 -2.40 11.71
CA PRO A 2 -10.34 -0.95 11.85
C PRO A 2 -10.93 -0.34 10.57
N ASN A 3 -11.78 0.69 10.70
CA ASN A 3 -12.43 1.43 9.61
C ASN A 3 -11.43 2.34 8.86
N THR A 4 -10.22 1.87 8.61
CA THR A 4 -9.13 2.67 8.04
C THR A 4 -8.90 2.24 6.60
N ASN A 5 -9.04 3.19 5.67
CA ASN A 5 -8.66 3.00 4.28
C ASN A 5 -7.13 2.89 4.20
N GLY A 6 -6.62 1.72 3.79
CA GLY A 6 -5.19 1.46 3.64
C GLY A 6 -4.74 1.47 2.19
N ILE A 7 -3.43 1.65 1.97
CA ILE A 7 -2.77 1.52 0.68
C ILE A 7 -1.74 0.38 0.71
N LEU A 8 -1.43 -0.18 -0.45
CA LEU A 8 -0.33 -1.13 -0.61
C LEU A 8 0.96 -0.37 -0.92
N GLY A 9 2.07 -0.85 -0.37
CA GLY A 9 3.39 -0.25 -0.57
C GLY A 9 4.50 -1.28 -0.53
N ARG A 10 5.60 -1.00 -1.22
CA ARG A 10 6.80 -1.84 -1.27
C ARG A 10 7.90 -1.17 -0.46
N LYS A 11 8.53 -1.93 0.45
CA LYS A 11 9.71 -1.46 1.14
C LYS A 11 10.85 -1.26 0.14
N VAL A 12 11.34 -0.03 0.02
CA VAL A 12 12.47 0.32 -0.85
C VAL A 12 13.78 0.23 -0.08
N GLY A 13 13.77 0.69 1.18
CA GLY A 13 14.98 0.74 2.00
C GLY A 13 14.79 1.54 3.27
N MET A 14 15.91 1.93 3.88
CA MET A 14 15.95 2.73 5.10
C MET A 14 16.92 3.88 4.89
N THR A 15 16.56 5.05 5.42
CA THR A 15 17.41 6.25 5.42
C THR A 15 17.24 7.00 6.75
N ARG A 16 17.81 8.19 6.87
CA ARG A 16 17.68 9.07 8.04
C ARG A 16 17.23 10.46 7.60
N VAL A 17 16.41 11.09 8.43
CA VAL A 17 16.03 12.50 8.31
C VAL A 17 16.50 13.24 9.55
N TYR A 18 16.95 14.48 9.39
CA TYR A 18 17.33 15.34 10.51
C TYR A 18 16.19 16.30 10.81
N ASN A 19 15.82 16.43 12.08
CA ASN A 19 14.84 17.43 12.50
C ASN A 19 15.51 18.81 12.71
N GLU A 20 14.71 19.84 13.01
CA GLU A 20 15.18 21.22 13.20
C GLU A 20 16.21 21.38 14.34
N MET A 21 16.22 20.45 15.30
CA MET A 21 17.18 20.41 16.41
C MET A 21 18.46 19.62 16.07
N GLY A 22 18.63 19.18 14.82
CA GLY A 22 19.79 18.41 14.37
C GLY A 22 19.77 16.92 14.77
N ARG A 23 18.67 16.40 15.33
CA ARG A 23 18.55 15.00 15.71
C ARG A 23 18.29 14.12 14.49
N SER A 24 19.10 13.07 14.33
CA SER A 24 18.91 12.04 13.30
C SER A 24 17.79 11.06 13.67
N ILE A 25 16.81 10.89 12.78
CA ILE A 25 15.67 9.97 12.91
C ILE A 25 15.76 8.94 11.79
N SER A 26 15.84 7.66 12.15
CA SER A 26 15.82 6.55 11.18
C SER A 26 14.42 6.33 10.62
N VAL A 27 14.31 6.27 9.30
CA VAL A 27 13.02 6.12 8.58
C VAL A 27 13.09 5.00 7.55
N THR A 28 11.95 4.38 7.26
CA THR A 28 11.83 3.38 6.18
C THR A 28 11.15 4.04 4.98
N VAL A 29 11.77 3.90 3.80
CA VAL A 29 11.20 4.38 2.55
C VAL A 29 10.26 3.32 1.98
N ILE A 30 9.01 3.69 1.80
CA ILE A 30 7.97 2.85 1.18
C ILE A 30 7.56 3.48 -0.16
N GLU A 31 7.68 2.71 -1.24
CA GLU A 31 7.12 3.08 -2.54
C GLU A 31 5.64 2.70 -2.54
N ALA A 32 4.79 3.72 -2.58
CA ALA A 32 3.35 3.56 -2.63
C ALA A 32 2.85 3.51 -4.08
N GLY A 33 1.99 2.52 -4.35
CA GLY A 33 1.19 2.46 -5.57
C GLY A 33 1.93 2.22 -6.90
N PRO A 34 1.18 2.24 -8.02
CA PRO A 34 -0.25 2.56 -8.11
C PRO A 34 -1.16 1.53 -7.42
N CYS A 35 -2.14 2.02 -6.64
CA CYS A 35 -3.08 1.24 -5.84
C CYS A 35 -4.50 1.32 -6.41
N LYS A 36 -4.79 0.57 -7.48
CA LYS A 36 -6.10 0.65 -8.17
C LYS A 36 -7.14 -0.21 -7.44
N VAL A 37 -8.34 0.31 -7.22
CA VAL A 37 -9.47 -0.49 -6.74
C VAL A 37 -9.90 -1.46 -7.85
N LEU A 38 -9.85 -2.76 -7.56
CA LEU A 38 -10.21 -3.82 -8.50
C LEU A 38 -11.64 -4.32 -8.28
N GLN A 39 -12.02 -4.50 -7.01
CA GLN A 39 -13.33 -5.03 -6.65
C GLN A 39 -13.81 -4.44 -5.32
N LYS A 40 -15.11 -4.17 -5.24
CA LYS A 40 -15.84 -3.91 -3.99
C LYS A 40 -16.64 -5.17 -3.65
N LYS A 41 -16.28 -5.82 -2.56
CA LYS A 41 -17.01 -6.97 -2.02
C LYS A 41 -18.12 -6.51 -1.10
N THR A 42 -19.26 -7.17 -1.20
CA THR A 42 -20.46 -6.85 -0.42
C THR A 42 -20.98 -8.09 0.28
N VAL A 43 -21.73 -7.87 1.36
CA VAL A 43 -22.32 -8.98 2.14
C VAL A 43 -23.20 -9.88 1.28
N GLY A 44 -23.95 -9.31 0.32
CA GLY A 44 -24.88 -10.07 -0.52
C GLY A 44 -24.23 -11.06 -1.49
N LYS A 45 -22.99 -10.82 -1.93
CA LYS A 45 -22.27 -11.72 -2.86
C LYS A 45 -21.17 -12.53 -2.18
N GLU A 46 -20.37 -11.90 -1.31
CA GLU A 46 -19.18 -12.51 -0.73
C GLU A 46 -19.30 -12.79 0.78
N GLY A 47 -20.40 -12.42 1.42
CA GLY A 47 -20.64 -12.63 2.86
C GLY A 47 -19.94 -11.61 3.78
N TYR A 48 -19.21 -10.64 3.23
CA TYR A 48 -18.55 -9.58 4.00
C TYR A 48 -18.29 -8.31 3.15
N ASN A 49 -18.01 -7.20 3.83
CA ASN A 49 -17.61 -5.95 3.18
C ASN A 49 -16.09 -5.85 3.10
N ALA A 50 -15.54 -5.66 1.90
CA ALA A 50 -14.11 -5.40 1.71
C ALA A 50 -13.81 -4.70 0.37
N ILE A 51 -12.63 -4.09 0.28
CA ILE A 51 -12.10 -3.53 -0.97
C ILE A 51 -10.87 -4.33 -1.38
N GLN A 52 -10.85 -4.78 -2.63
CA GLN A 52 -9.67 -5.38 -3.24
C GLN A 52 -8.89 -4.29 -3.99
N VAL A 53 -7.61 -4.19 -3.68
CA VAL A 53 -6.69 -3.21 -4.27
C VAL A 53 -5.61 -3.96 -5.04
N GLY A 54 -5.37 -3.56 -6.28
CA GLY A 54 -4.25 -4.02 -7.09
C GLY A 54 -3.01 -3.17 -6.84
N PHE A 55 -1.83 -3.79 -6.93
CA PHE A 55 -0.55 -3.16 -6.65
C PHE A 55 0.50 -3.57 -7.69
N PHE A 56 1.12 -2.56 -8.31
CA PHE A 56 2.01 -2.67 -9.48
C PHE A 56 1.38 -3.33 -10.72
N GLY A 57 1.88 -2.94 -11.90
CA GLY A 57 1.58 -3.63 -13.14
C GLY A 57 2.42 -4.91 -13.26
N LYS A 58 1.77 -6.05 -13.49
CA LYS A 58 2.49 -7.27 -13.90
C LYS A 58 2.81 -7.15 -15.40
N LYS A 59 4.08 -7.30 -15.80
CA LYS A 59 4.42 -7.44 -17.23
C LYS A 59 3.68 -8.65 -17.79
N ARG A 60 3.06 -8.49 -18.96
CA ARG A 60 2.42 -9.59 -19.68
C ARG A 60 3.49 -10.62 -20.02
N VAL A 61 3.37 -11.84 -19.48
CA VAL A 61 4.20 -12.97 -19.92
C VAL A 61 3.62 -13.40 -21.26
N GLN A 62 4.32 -13.10 -22.35
CA GLN A 62 4.04 -13.74 -23.65
C GLN A 62 4.58 -15.16 -23.55
N ILE A 63 3.67 -16.13 -23.65
CA ILE A 63 3.95 -17.54 -23.89
C ILE A 63 3.40 -17.82 -25.29
#